data_AF-A0A2V9KFE9-F1
#
_entry.id   AF-A0A2V9KFE9-F1
#
_cell.length_a   1.000
_cell.length_b   1.000
_cell.length_c   1.000
_cell.angle_alpha   90.00
_cell.angle_beta   90.00
_cell.angle_gamma   90.00
#
_symmetry.space_group_name_H-M   'P 1'
#
loop_
_entity.id
_entity.type
_entity.pdbx_description
1 polymer ?
#
loop_
_entity_poly.entity_id
_entity_poly.type
_entity_poly.pdbx_seq_one_letter_code
_entity_poly.pdbx_strand_id
1 'polypeptide(L)'
;MRGVCLLGVLLVARAAVLAGRDLPVSLWSPIALFWQDLLAAAVFALVDAALGRKWLAWPLYAAAVAYVALNVAVARVLSTPLTPALLRATRGAIADSIRYYANAQHLAAPALVAATGLVLPLLLRRRALRPGHVPAFVALCAIALGPFAASRIETAGLERNAIVALAASALPRVAARALPEEDWRASPVERPAPADLARLHGAARGRSVILVMLESAGAGYLRPWGGREDPAPVLTGLARRALTVENAYAVYPESIKGLFSVLCSAYPGFDTDPEIYRGARSPSIAGVLRASGYRTGLFHSGRFMYLGMDGIVSNRGFDTV
;
A
#
# COMPACT_ATOMS: atom_id res chain seq x y z
N MET A 1 25.61 -16.84 14.83
CA MET A 1 24.94 -16.31 16.04
C MET A 1 23.97 -15.19 15.69
N ARG A 2 24.42 -14.04 15.15
CA ARG A 2 23.54 -12.88 14.87
C ARG A 2 22.37 -13.20 13.94
N GLY A 3 22.56 -13.99 12.89
CA GLY A 3 21.46 -14.45 12.02
C GLY A 3 20.39 -15.27 12.76
N VAL A 4 20.79 -16.13 13.71
CA VAL A 4 19.86 -16.89 14.57
C VAL A 4 19.13 -15.95 15.53
N CYS A 5 19.84 -14.97 16.10
CA CYS A 5 19.22 -13.95 16.94
C CYS A 5 18.17 -13.16 16.14
N LEU A 6 18.51 -12.74 14.92
CA LEU A 6 17.58 -12.00 14.07
C LEU A 6 16.36 -12.86 13.71
N LEU A 7 16.53 -14.14 13.39
CA LEU A 7 15.40 -15.05 13.19
C LEU A 7 14.49 -15.07 14.42
N GLY A 8 15.04 -15.19 15.63
CA GLY A 8 14.26 -15.13 16.87
C GLY A 8 13.48 -13.82 17.02
N VAL A 9 14.10 -12.69 16.71
CA VAL A 9 13.44 -11.36 16.71
C VAL A 9 12.30 -11.33 15.68
N LEU A 10 12.52 -11.84 14.47
CA LEU A 10 11.50 -11.89 13.42
C LEU A 10 10.31 -12.77 13.80
N LEU A 11 10.57 -13.92 14.43
CA LEU A 11 9.51 -14.82 14.91
C LEU A 11 8.67 -14.18 16.02
N VAL A 12 9.31 -13.50 16.98
CA VAL A 12 8.59 -12.75 18.04
C VAL A 12 7.80 -11.59 17.44
N ALA A 13 8.38 -10.86 16.49
CA ALA A 13 7.69 -9.79 15.77
C ALA A 13 6.46 -10.31 15.02
N ARG A 14 6.60 -11.43 14.29
CA ARG A 14 5.50 -12.09 13.57
C ARG A 14 4.40 -12.51 14.55
N ALA A 15 4.75 -13.21 15.63
CA ALA A 15 3.79 -13.61 16.65
C ALA A 15 3.04 -12.41 17.24
N ALA A 16 3.75 -11.30 17.51
CA ALA A 16 3.15 -10.08 18.03
C ALA A 16 2.21 -9.38 17.02
N VAL A 17 2.46 -9.50 15.72
CA VAL A 17 1.57 -8.98 14.66
C VAL A 17 0.33 -9.86 14.48
N LEU A 18 0.50 -11.18 14.56
CA LEU A 18 -0.57 -12.16 14.36
C LEU A 18 -1.48 -12.34 15.60
N ALA A 19 -1.00 -11.96 16.78
CA ALA A 19 -1.76 -12.11 18.04
C ALA A 19 -3.13 -11.41 17.98
N GLY A 20 -4.20 -12.18 18.20
CA GLY A 20 -5.58 -11.69 18.21
C GLY A 20 -6.21 -11.51 16.83
N ARG A 21 -5.60 -12.07 15.77
CA ARG A 21 -6.14 -12.06 14.39
C ARG A 21 -6.69 -13.42 14.01
N ASP A 22 -7.74 -13.42 13.20
CA ASP A 22 -8.24 -14.62 12.56
C ASP A 22 -7.29 -15.03 11.43
N LEU A 23 -6.60 -16.16 11.64
CA LEU A 23 -5.66 -16.68 10.68
C LEU A 23 -6.29 -17.81 9.87
N PRO A 24 -6.05 -17.86 8.56
CA PRO A 24 -6.45 -19.01 7.77
C PRO A 24 -5.70 -20.25 8.27
N VAL A 25 -6.44 -21.26 8.71
CA VAL A 25 -5.88 -22.52 9.20
C VAL A 25 -5.74 -23.49 8.02
N SER A 26 -4.51 -23.79 7.63
CA SER A 26 -4.20 -24.68 6.51
C SER A 26 -2.78 -25.25 6.68
N LEU A 27 -2.50 -26.37 6.01
CA LEU A 27 -1.15 -26.95 5.94
C LEU A 27 -0.13 -25.97 5.35
N TRP A 28 -0.59 -25.03 4.52
CA TRP A 28 0.27 -24.02 3.92
C TRP A 28 0.55 -22.83 4.84
N SER A 29 -0.24 -22.62 5.90
CA SER A 29 -0.18 -21.39 6.72
C SER A 29 1.17 -21.16 7.39
N PRO A 30 1.84 -22.16 7.99
CA PRO A 30 3.16 -21.95 8.60
C PRO A 30 4.23 -21.57 7.56
N ILE A 31 4.16 -22.13 6.36
CA ILE A 31 5.12 -21.78 5.30
C ILE A 31 4.80 -20.39 4.77
N ALA A 32 3.53 -20.14 4.43
CA ALA A 32 3.05 -18.88 3.88
C ALA A 32 3.37 -17.69 4.81
N LEU A 33 3.21 -17.82 6.12
CA LEU A 33 3.39 -16.71 7.06
C LEU A 33 4.84 -16.43 7.45
N PHE A 34 5.75 -17.41 7.34
CA PHE A 34 7.10 -17.32 7.92
C PHE A 34 8.24 -17.42 6.90
N TRP A 35 7.99 -17.79 5.63
CA TRP A 35 9.06 -17.97 4.64
C TRP A 35 9.89 -16.70 4.42
N GLN A 36 9.29 -15.51 4.47
CA GLN A 36 10.02 -14.24 4.33
C GLN A 36 10.88 -13.92 5.55
N ASP A 37 10.49 -14.37 6.75
CA ASP A 37 11.29 -14.22 7.97
C ASP A 37 12.54 -15.10 7.90
N LEU A 38 12.37 -16.33 7.41
CA LEU A 38 13.48 -17.25 7.13
C LEU A 38 14.42 -16.67 6.07
N LEU A 39 13.87 -16.13 4.98
CA LEU A 39 14.65 -15.50 3.92
C LEU A 39 15.47 -14.31 4.45
N ALA A 40 14.83 -13.39 5.19
CA ALA A 40 15.49 -12.22 5.75
C ALA A 40 16.63 -12.62 6.71
N ALA A 41 16.40 -13.62 7.58
CA ALA A 41 17.42 -14.12 8.49
C ALA A 41 18.57 -14.83 7.76
N ALA A 42 18.28 -15.60 6.70
CA ALA A 42 19.28 -16.28 5.89
C ALA A 42 20.16 -15.27 5.13
N VAL A 43 19.55 -14.29 4.47
CA VAL A 43 20.27 -13.20 3.77
C VAL A 43 21.13 -12.42 4.77
N PHE A 44 20.60 -12.07 5.93
CA PHE A 44 21.37 -11.40 6.97
C PHE A 44 22.55 -12.25 7.44
N ALA A 45 22.37 -13.57 7.63
CA ALA A 45 23.44 -14.47 8.03
C ALA A 45 24.55 -14.56 6.98
N LEU A 46 24.20 -14.55 5.69
CA LEU A 46 25.16 -14.51 4.58
C LEU A 46 25.92 -13.18 4.55
N VAL A 47 25.24 -12.04 4.71
CA VAL A 47 25.88 -10.72 4.80
C VAL A 47 26.80 -10.64 6.02
N ASP A 48 26.36 -11.13 7.17
CA ASP A 48 27.17 -11.20 8.41
C ASP A 48 28.44 -12.04 8.23
N ALA A 49 28.34 -13.16 7.49
CA ALA A 49 29.48 -14.02 7.17
C ALA A 49 30.43 -13.38 6.15
N ALA A 50 29.90 -12.65 5.17
CA ALA A 50 30.69 -11.95 4.15
C ALA A 50 31.36 -10.66 4.67
N LEU A 51 30.81 -10.05 5.72
CA LEU A 51 31.40 -8.88 6.36
C LEU A 51 32.73 -9.25 7.05
N GLY A 52 33.85 -9.00 6.36
CA GLY A 52 35.20 -9.18 6.93
C GLY A 52 35.47 -8.35 8.19
N ARG A 53 34.67 -7.30 8.44
CA ARG A 53 34.75 -6.43 9.62
C ARG A 53 33.63 -6.73 10.62
N LYS A 54 33.88 -7.66 11.55
CA LYS A 54 32.90 -8.15 12.54
C LYS A 54 32.26 -7.07 13.43
N TRP A 55 32.89 -5.90 13.55
CA TRP A 55 32.37 -4.76 14.29
C TRP A 55 31.21 -4.05 13.58
N LEU A 56 31.18 -4.04 12.24
CA LEU A 56 30.08 -3.43 11.44
C LEU A 56 28.78 -4.24 11.51
N ALA A 57 28.87 -5.53 11.80
CA ALA A 57 27.70 -6.41 11.86
C ALA A 57 26.78 -6.14 13.06
N TRP A 58 27.29 -5.55 14.15
CA TRP A 58 26.47 -5.20 15.32
C TRP A 58 25.59 -3.97 15.08
N PRO A 59 26.09 -2.86 14.52
CA PRO A 59 25.25 -1.77 14.04
C PRO A 59 24.20 -2.24 13.03
N LEU A 60 24.58 -3.10 12.08
CA LEU A 60 23.63 -3.64 11.09
C LEU A 60 22.54 -4.49 11.76
N TYR A 61 22.90 -5.34 12.71
CA TYR A 61 21.95 -6.11 13.52
C TYR A 61 21.00 -5.18 14.31
N ALA A 62 21.56 -4.19 15.01
CA ALA A 62 20.77 -3.23 15.80
C ALA A 62 19.80 -2.44 14.93
N ALA A 63 20.24 -1.99 13.74
CA ALA A 63 19.39 -1.31 12.78
C ALA A 63 18.25 -2.21 12.28
N ALA A 64 18.54 -3.48 11.95
CA ALA A 64 17.52 -4.45 11.56
C ALA A 64 16.48 -4.69 12.67
N VAL A 65 16.93 -4.88 13.92
CA VAL A 65 16.04 -5.05 15.09
C VAL A 65 15.16 -3.81 15.29
N ALA A 66 15.76 -2.61 15.28
CA ALA A 66 15.02 -1.37 15.47
C ALA A 66 13.97 -1.17 14.37
N TYR A 67 14.33 -1.45 13.11
CA TYR A 67 13.41 -1.37 11.99
C TYR A 67 12.26 -2.38 12.10
N VAL A 68 12.54 -3.63 12.47
CA VAL A 68 11.50 -4.65 12.70
C VAL A 68 10.57 -4.26 13.85
N ALA A 69 11.12 -3.78 14.97
CA ALA A 69 10.34 -3.35 16.13
C ALA A 69 9.37 -2.21 15.77
N LEU A 70 9.85 -1.19 15.04
CA LEU A 70 9.00 -0.10 14.54
C LEU A 70 7.87 -0.64 13.65
N ASN A 71 8.19 -1.60 12.77
CA ASN A 71 7.23 -2.19 11.86
C ASN A 71 6.14 -3.01 12.54
N VAL A 72 6.35 -3.52 13.77
CA VAL A 72 5.29 -4.25 14.49
C VAL A 72 4.10 -3.34 14.80
N ALA A 73 4.35 -2.12 15.25
CA ALA A 73 3.27 -1.15 15.50
C ALA A 73 2.51 -0.84 14.21
N VAL A 74 3.25 -0.58 13.12
CA VAL A 74 2.67 -0.26 11.81
C VAL A 74 1.86 -1.44 11.27
N ALA A 75 2.42 -2.65 11.28
CA ALA A 75 1.75 -3.84 10.75
C ALA A 75 0.53 -4.24 11.59
N ARG A 76 0.51 -3.99 12.89
CA ARG A 76 -0.68 -4.24 13.73
C ARG A 76 -1.86 -3.33 13.35
N VAL A 77 -1.60 -2.10 12.93
CA VAL A 77 -2.64 -1.13 12.55
C VAL A 77 -3.01 -1.26 11.07
N LEU A 78 -2.02 -1.34 10.19
CA LEU A 78 -2.21 -1.28 8.73
C LEU A 78 -2.17 -2.64 8.03
N SER A 79 -1.88 -3.72 8.73
CA SER A 79 -1.71 -5.08 8.16
C SER A 79 -0.63 -5.17 7.07
N THR A 80 0.27 -4.18 7.00
CA THR A 80 1.40 -4.14 6.07
C THR A 80 2.61 -3.52 6.75
N PRO A 81 3.84 -3.94 6.40
CA PRO A 81 5.03 -3.22 6.80
C PRO A 81 5.13 -1.82 6.20
N LEU A 82 5.93 -0.99 6.83
CA LEU A 82 6.28 0.37 6.44
C LEU A 82 7.13 0.37 5.16
N THR A 83 6.53 0.81 4.06
CA THR A 83 7.19 0.97 2.75
C THR A 83 7.70 2.40 2.55
N PRO A 84 8.60 2.64 1.58
CA PRO A 84 9.00 4.01 1.21
C PRO A 84 7.82 4.89 0.81
N ALA A 85 6.82 4.33 0.12
CA ALA A 85 5.59 5.04 -0.23
C ALA A 85 4.82 5.47 1.04
N LEU A 86 4.67 4.57 2.03
CA LEU A 86 4.09 4.92 3.31
C LEU A 86 4.91 5.98 4.03
N LEU A 87 6.24 5.85 4.09
CA LEU A 87 7.12 6.86 4.71
C LEU A 87 6.96 8.26 4.09
N ARG A 88 6.81 8.33 2.76
CA ARG A 88 6.53 9.58 2.05
C ARG A 88 5.13 10.11 2.38
N ALA A 89 4.14 9.23 2.46
CA ALA A 89 2.78 9.57 2.86
C ALA A 89 2.68 10.04 4.33
N THR A 90 3.47 9.43 5.21
CA THR A 90 3.42 9.58 6.67
C THR A 90 4.24 10.77 7.19
N ARG A 91 4.48 11.79 6.35
CA ARG A 91 5.09 13.06 6.79
C ARG A 91 4.22 13.75 7.86
N GLY A 92 4.55 14.98 8.25
CA GLY A 92 3.85 15.72 9.31
C GLY A 92 2.31 15.80 9.17
N ALA A 93 1.76 15.52 7.99
CA ALA A 93 0.32 15.44 7.72
C ALA A 93 -0.44 14.42 8.58
N ILE A 94 0.20 13.34 9.06
CA ILE A 94 -0.46 12.33 9.92
C ILE A 94 0.13 12.24 11.33
N ALA A 95 0.93 13.23 11.75
CA ALA A 95 1.57 13.22 13.06
C ALA A 95 0.54 13.09 14.20
N ASP A 96 -0.64 13.69 14.03
CA ASP A 96 -1.76 13.62 14.97
C ASP A 96 -2.24 12.17 15.14
N SER A 97 -2.38 11.43 14.03
CA SER A 97 -2.74 10.01 14.04
C SER A 97 -1.64 9.16 14.68
N ILE A 98 -0.37 9.44 14.38
CA ILE A 98 0.76 8.73 15.00
C ILE A 98 0.74 8.93 16.52
N ARG A 99 0.51 10.16 17.00
CA ARG A 99 0.40 10.46 18.43
C ARG A 99 -0.77 9.71 19.08
N TYR A 100 -1.91 9.63 18.42
CA TYR A 100 -3.07 8.88 18.91
C TYR A 100 -2.74 7.39 19.14
N TYR A 101 -1.99 6.77 18.22
CA TYR A 101 -1.58 5.37 18.33
C TYR A 101 -0.33 5.16 19.22
N ALA A 102 0.37 6.20 19.66
CA ALA A 102 1.57 6.12 20.49
C ALA A 102 1.23 5.93 22.00
N ASN A 103 0.38 4.96 22.34
CA ASN A 103 0.04 4.62 23.71
C ASN A 103 0.70 3.31 24.19
N ALA A 104 0.66 3.05 25.50
CA ALA A 104 1.35 1.93 26.12
C ALA A 104 0.98 0.56 25.51
N GLN A 105 -0.29 0.37 25.16
CA GLN A 105 -0.78 -0.88 24.56
C GLN A 105 -0.18 -1.13 23.17
N HIS A 106 0.01 -0.07 22.37
CA HIS A 106 0.59 -0.18 21.03
C HIS A 106 2.12 -0.22 21.05
N LEU A 107 2.76 0.30 22.12
CA LEU A 107 4.22 0.29 22.29
C LEU A 107 4.75 -0.99 22.95
N ALA A 108 3.92 -1.76 23.65
CA ALA A 108 4.32 -2.98 24.32
C ALA A 108 4.91 -4.04 23.36
N ALA A 109 4.27 -4.24 22.19
CA ALA A 109 4.71 -5.21 21.21
C ALA A 109 6.07 -4.83 20.54
N PRO A 110 6.26 -3.58 20.04
CA PRO A 110 7.58 -3.09 19.63
C PRO A 110 8.65 -3.21 20.72
N ALA A 111 8.32 -2.87 21.97
CA ALA A 111 9.24 -2.96 23.10
C ALA A 111 9.68 -4.40 23.37
N LEU A 112 8.76 -5.37 23.30
CA LEU A 112 9.07 -6.80 23.42
C LEU A 112 10.05 -7.27 22.33
N VAL A 113 9.85 -6.84 21.09
CA VAL A 113 10.74 -7.16 19.97
C VAL A 113 12.13 -6.55 20.16
N ALA A 114 12.19 -5.28 20.57
CA ALA A 114 13.45 -4.61 20.88
C ALA A 114 14.20 -5.30 22.04
N ALA A 115 13.48 -5.63 23.13
CA ALA A 115 14.02 -6.37 24.26
C ALA A 115 14.55 -7.76 23.85
N THR A 116 13.81 -8.47 22.99
CA THR A 116 14.26 -9.75 22.42
C THR A 116 15.58 -9.57 21.66
N GLY A 117 15.70 -8.52 20.85
CA GLY A 117 16.92 -8.22 20.11
C GLY A 117 18.13 -7.92 20.98
N LEU A 118 17.93 -7.35 22.18
CA LEU A 118 18.97 -7.07 23.17
C LEU A 118 19.36 -8.31 24.00
N VAL A 119 18.37 -9.09 24.43
CA VAL A 119 18.55 -10.22 25.37
C VAL A 119 19.06 -11.47 24.64
N LEU A 120 18.52 -11.78 23.47
CA LEU A 120 18.81 -13.04 22.77
C LEU A 120 20.31 -13.23 22.43
N PRO A 121 21.06 -12.21 21.98
CA PRO A 121 22.50 -12.36 21.79
C PRO A 121 23.27 -12.59 23.09
N LEU A 122 22.83 -12.02 24.23
CA LEU A 122 23.47 -12.24 25.54
C LEU A 122 23.28 -13.68 26.01
N LEU A 123 22.07 -14.22 25.84
CA LEU A 123 21.74 -15.61 26.18
C LEU A 123 22.51 -16.61 25.31
N LEU A 124 22.62 -16.32 24.01
CA LEU A 124 23.26 -17.22 23.03
C LEU A 124 24.79 -17.07 22.98
N ARG A 125 25.37 -15.99 23.53
CA ARG A 125 26.83 -15.78 23.57
C ARG A 125 27.58 -16.91 24.25
N ARG A 126 26.96 -17.56 25.25
CA ARG A 126 27.55 -18.69 26.00
C ARG A 126 27.34 -20.04 25.33
N ARG A 127 26.61 -20.12 24.20
CA ARG A 127 26.33 -21.37 23.49
C ARG A 127 27.06 -21.43 22.16
N ALA A 128 27.77 -22.53 21.92
CA ALA A 128 28.34 -22.83 20.61
C ALA A 128 27.22 -23.31 19.67
N LEU A 129 26.54 -22.37 19.01
CA LEU A 129 25.56 -22.69 17.98
C LEU A 129 26.27 -23.17 16.72
N ARG A 130 26.28 -24.48 16.48
CA ARG A 130 26.68 -25.06 15.20
C ARG A 130 25.42 -25.17 14.33
N PRO A 131 25.36 -24.53 13.15
CA PRO A 131 24.22 -24.69 12.26
C PRO A 131 24.16 -26.16 11.80
N GLY A 132 23.12 -26.88 12.21
CA GLY A 132 22.86 -28.21 11.70
C GLY A 132 22.44 -28.14 10.23
N HIS A 133 22.83 -29.13 9.43
CA HIS A 133 22.44 -29.24 8.03
C HIS A 133 20.92 -29.45 7.89
N VAL A 134 20.28 -30.17 8.83
CA VAL A 134 18.83 -30.42 8.83
C VAL A 134 17.99 -29.13 8.95
N PRO A 135 18.15 -28.27 9.98
CA PRO A 135 17.36 -27.04 10.07
C PRO A 135 17.65 -26.05 8.94
N ALA A 136 18.89 -26.03 8.41
CA ALA A 136 19.22 -25.22 7.25
C ALA A 136 18.49 -25.71 5.99
N PHE A 137 18.44 -27.03 5.77
CA PHE A 137 17.69 -27.65 4.67
C PHE A 137 16.19 -27.38 4.78
N VAL A 138 15.60 -27.56 5.96
CA VAL A 138 14.18 -27.26 6.20
C VAL A 138 13.88 -25.78 5.93
N ALA A 139 14.72 -24.86 6.40
CA ALA A 139 14.56 -23.44 6.14
C ALA A 139 14.63 -23.13 4.64
N LEU A 140 15.56 -23.75 3.91
CA LEU A 140 15.70 -23.58 2.46
C LEU A 140 14.45 -24.09 1.71
N CYS A 141 13.94 -25.27 2.07
CA CYS A 141 12.70 -25.79 1.50
C CYS A 141 11.50 -24.87 1.78
N ALA A 142 11.38 -24.34 3.00
CA ALA A 142 10.31 -23.41 3.35
C ALA A 142 10.41 -22.08 2.57
N ILE A 143 11.63 -21.56 2.36
CA ILE A 143 11.86 -20.37 1.51
C ILE A 143 11.45 -20.66 0.07
N ALA A 144 11.85 -21.81 -0.50
CA ALA A 144 11.55 -22.18 -1.88
C ALA A 144 10.05 -22.41 -2.11
N LEU A 145 9.36 -23.04 -1.16
CA LEU A 145 7.92 -23.29 -1.21
C LEU A 145 7.07 -22.06 -0.82
N GLY A 146 7.69 -21.05 -0.23
CA GLY A 146 7.03 -19.85 0.31
C GLY A 146 6.07 -19.15 -0.65
N PRO A 147 6.50 -18.73 -1.85
CA PRO A 147 5.63 -18.08 -2.83
C PRO A 147 4.44 -18.95 -3.25
N PHE A 148 4.66 -20.25 -3.43
CA PHE A 148 3.60 -21.19 -3.75
C PHE A 148 2.62 -21.31 -2.59
N ALA A 149 3.09 -21.50 -1.36
CA ALA A 149 2.25 -21.58 -0.17
C ALA A 149 1.40 -20.31 0.04
N ALA A 150 2.00 -19.12 -0.15
CA ALA A 150 1.31 -17.84 -0.07
C ALA A 150 0.22 -17.69 -1.15
N SER A 151 0.42 -18.24 -2.35
CA SER A 151 -0.63 -18.24 -3.39
C SER A 151 -1.82 -19.15 -3.09
N ARG A 152 -1.71 -20.06 -2.11
CA ARG A 152 -2.78 -21.00 -1.73
C ARG A 152 -3.70 -20.47 -0.64
N ILE A 153 -3.35 -19.36 0.00
CA ILE A 153 -4.09 -18.83 1.15
C ILE A 153 -4.18 -17.31 1.07
N GLU A 154 -5.36 -16.76 1.37
CA GLU A 154 -5.56 -15.33 1.60
C GLU A 154 -4.93 -14.90 2.93
N THR A 155 -3.70 -14.40 2.90
CA THR A 155 -2.95 -13.96 4.09
C THR A 155 -3.18 -12.48 4.42
N ALA A 156 -3.96 -11.75 3.62
CA ALA A 156 -4.24 -10.32 3.78
C ALA A 156 -2.98 -9.44 3.96
N GLY A 157 -1.85 -9.84 3.36
CA GLY A 157 -0.56 -9.14 3.47
C GLY A 157 0.25 -9.45 4.75
N LEU A 158 -0.28 -10.27 5.67
CA LEU A 158 0.37 -10.61 6.94
C LEU A 158 1.59 -11.53 6.79
N GLU A 159 1.81 -12.10 5.61
CA GLU A 159 3.02 -12.83 5.23
C GLU A 159 4.23 -11.93 5.04
N ARG A 160 4.01 -10.64 4.79
CA ARG A 160 5.08 -9.71 4.41
C ARG A 160 6.02 -9.45 5.59
N ASN A 161 7.31 -9.71 5.40
CA ASN A 161 8.38 -9.32 6.32
C ASN A 161 8.79 -7.87 6.04
N ALA A 162 9.07 -7.10 7.10
CA ALA A 162 9.43 -5.68 6.97
C ALA A 162 10.67 -5.44 6.10
N ILE A 163 11.73 -6.22 6.28
CA ILE A 163 12.99 -6.08 5.54
C ILE A 163 12.78 -6.46 4.08
N VAL A 164 12.09 -7.58 3.82
CA VAL A 164 11.78 -8.04 2.46
C VAL A 164 10.87 -7.03 1.75
N ALA A 165 9.85 -6.51 2.43
CA ALA A 165 8.93 -5.51 1.90
C ALA A 165 9.65 -4.19 1.57
N LEU A 166 10.58 -3.74 2.42
CA LEU A 166 11.41 -2.56 2.15
C LEU A 166 12.26 -2.75 0.89
N ALA A 167 13.01 -3.85 0.82
CA ALA A 167 13.87 -4.16 -0.33
C ALA A 167 13.04 -4.30 -1.62
N ALA A 168 11.94 -5.04 -1.57
CA ALA A 168 11.08 -5.29 -2.74
C ALA A 168 10.21 -4.09 -3.13
N SER A 169 10.09 -3.05 -2.31
CA SER A 169 9.43 -1.79 -2.67
C SER A 169 10.39 -0.70 -3.08
N ALA A 170 11.69 -0.87 -2.84
CA ALA A 170 12.74 -0.02 -3.39
C ALA A 170 13.11 -0.38 -4.84
N LEU A 171 12.77 -1.59 -5.30
CA LEU A 171 12.96 -2.01 -6.68
C LEU A 171 11.77 -1.56 -7.56
N PRO A 172 12.01 -0.96 -8.75
CA PRO A 172 10.95 -0.62 -9.69
C PRO A 172 10.17 -1.87 -10.08
N ARG A 173 8.86 -1.89 -9.83
CA ARG A 173 8.01 -3.07 -10.08
C ARG A 173 7.46 -3.12 -11.51
N VAL A 174 7.30 -1.96 -12.12
CA VAL A 174 6.80 -1.81 -13.48
C VAL A 174 7.59 -0.67 -14.11
N ALA A 175 8.46 -1.01 -15.06
CA ALA A 175 9.03 -0.01 -15.94
C ALA A 175 7.94 0.41 -16.93
N ALA A 176 7.71 1.70 -17.10
CA ALA A 176 6.87 2.20 -18.18
C ALA A 176 7.47 1.72 -19.51
N ARG A 177 6.82 0.76 -20.15
CA ARG A 177 7.19 0.36 -21.51
C ARG A 177 6.64 1.44 -22.44
N ALA A 178 7.51 2.06 -23.22
CA ALA A 178 7.05 2.83 -24.37
C ALA A 178 6.28 1.84 -25.27
N LEU A 179 4.95 1.95 -25.29
CA LEU A 179 4.18 1.28 -26.31
C LEU A 179 4.58 1.89 -27.66
N PRO A 180 4.56 1.11 -28.76
CA PRO A 180 4.61 1.67 -30.12
C PRO A 180 3.52 2.75 -30.30
N GLU A 181 3.43 3.40 -31.45
CA GLU A 181 2.28 4.28 -31.82
C GLU A 181 0.93 3.52 -31.91
N GLU A 182 0.68 2.55 -31.04
CA GLU A 182 -0.64 2.00 -30.80
C GLU A 182 -1.51 3.10 -30.19
N ASP A 183 -2.74 3.23 -30.69
CA ASP A 183 -3.73 4.11 -30.09
C ASP A 183 -3.96 3.67 -28.65
N TRP A 184 -3.42 4.43 -27.69
CA TRP A 184 -3.58 4.16 -26.25
C TRP A 184 -5.04 4.18 -25.79
N ARG A 185 -5.97 4.64 -26.64
CA ARG A 185 -7.43 4.56 -26.41
C ARG A 185 -8.02 3.20 -26.79
N ALA A 186 -7.29 2.40 -27.58
CA ALA A 186 -7.66 1.04 -27.93
C ALA A 186 -7.60 0.17 -26.68
N SER A 187 -8.75 -0.38 -26.30
CA SER A 187 -8.85 -1.33 -25.20
C SER A 187 -8.66 -2.73 -25.77
N PRO A 188 -7.84 -3.60 -25.14
CA PRO A 188 -7.75 -5.01 -25.53
C PRO A 188 -9.04 -5.78 -25.20
N VAL A 189 -9.94 -5.18 -24.42
CA VAL A 189 -11.27 -5.71 -24.13
C VAL A 189 -12.24 -5.24 -25.21
N GLU A 190 -12.93 -6.20 -25.82
CA GLU A 190 -14.00 -5.98 -26.80
C GLU A 190 -15.08 -5.08 -26.18
N ARG A 191 -15.32 -3.92 -26.79
CA ARG A 191 -16.30 -2.95 -26.29
C ARG A 191 -17.62 -3.14 -27.03
N PRO A 192 -18.76 -3.25 -26.32
CA PRO A 192 -20.05 -3.16 -26.98
C PRO A 192 -20.18 -1.83 -27.72
N ALA A 193 -21.04 -1.80 -28.74
CA ALA A 193 -21.31 -0.58 -29.48
C ALA A 193 -21.68 0.55 -28.51
N PRO A 194 -21.07 1.75 -28.62
CA PRO A 194 -21.33 2.84 -27.70
C PRO A 194 -22.82 3.21 -27.75
N ALA A 195 -23.43 3.36 -26.58
CA ALA A 195 -24.81 3.82 -26.49
C ALA A 195 -24.92 5.23 -27.11
N ASP A 196 -25.95 5.46 -27.92
CA ASP A 196 -26.24 6.80 -28.42
C ASP A 196 -26.76 7.69 -27.28
N LEU A 197 -25.92 8.65 -26.89
CA LEU A 197 -26.20 9.65 -25.86
C LEU A 197 -26.46 11.04 -26.44
N ALA A 198 -26.64 11.18 -27.77
CA ALA A 198 -26.85 12.48 -28.41
C ALA A 198 -28.05 13.24 -27.83
N ARG A 199 -29.10 12.52 -27.40
CA ARG A 199 -30.28 13.09 -26.72
C ARG A 199 -29.97 13.84 -25.42
N LEU A 200 -28.81 13.60 -24.81
CA LEU A 200 -28.37 14.26 -23.57
C LEU A 200 -27.55 15.52 -23.84
N HIS A 201 -27.21 15.81 -25.10
CA HIS A 201 -26.38 16.95 -25.44
C HIS A 201 -27.02 18.27 -24.96
N GLY A 202 -26.30 19.00 -24.11
CA GLY A 202 -26.77 20.27 -23.55
C GLY A 202 -27.88 20.17 -22.50
N ALA A 203 -28.35 18.97 -22.13
CA ALA A 203 -29.44 18.79 -21.17
C ALA A 203 -29.18 19.41 -19.78
N ALA A 204 -27.91 19.60 -19.42
CA ALA A 204 -27.48 20.23 -18.16
C ALA A 204 -26.87 21.64 -18.35
N ARG A 205 -27.07 22.30 -19.50
CA ARG A 205 -26.52 23.64 -19.75
C ARG A 205 -27.02 24.63 -18.68
N GLY A 206 -26.08 25.38 -18.10
CA GLY A 206 -26.36 26.39 -17.08
C GLY A 206 -26.67 25.84 -15.69
N ARG A 207 -26.59 24.52 -15.48
CA ARG A 207 -26.79 23.90 -14.17
C ARG A 207 -25.49 23.82 -13.39
N SER A 208 -25.59 23.89 -12.06
CA SER A 208 -24.47 23.60 -11.18
C SER A 208 -23.98 22.16 -11.35
N VAL A 209 -22.67 21.99 -11.34
CA VAL A 209 -22.01 20.69 -11.41
C VAL A 209 -21.45 20.35 -10.03
N ILE A 210 -21.81 19.19 -9.49
CA ILE A 210 -21.26 18.69 -8.24
C ILE A 210 -20.61 17.34 -8.55
N LEU A 211 -19.32 17.24 -8.30
CA LEU A 211 -18.56 16.01 -8.42
C LEU A 211 -18.30 15.44 -7.03
N VAL A 212 -18.80 14.23 -6.76
CA VAL A 212 -18.61 13.52 -5.49
C VAL A 212 -17.70 12.32 -5.75
N MET A 213 -16.50 12.32 -5.17
CA MET A 213 -15.56 11.20 -5.25
C MET A 213 -15.75 10.31 -4.01
N LEU A 214 -16.18 9.07 -4.24
CA LEU A 214 -16.37 8.09 -3.18
C LEU A 214 -15.06 7.35 -2.92
N GLU A 215 -14.50 7.54 -1.74
CA GLU A 215 -13.24 6.92 -1.34
C GLU A 215 -13.40 5.41 -1.19
N SER A 216 -12.52 4.63 -1.83
CA SER A 216 -12.48 3.16 -1.73
C SER A 216 -13.82 2.44 -2.04
N ALA A 217 -14.67 3.03 -2.89
CA ALA A 217 -16.00 2.52 -3.21
C ALA A 217 -16.00 1.55 -4.42
N GLY A 218 -15.55 0.32 -4.19
CA GLY A 218 -15.57 -0.73 -5.21
C GLY A 218 -17.00 -1.20 -5.53
N ALA A 219 -17.32 -1.40 -6.81
CA ALA A 219 -18.64 -1.82 -7.29
C ALA A 219 -19.18 -3.08 -6.59
N GLY A 220 -18.30 -4.06 -6.28
CA GLY A 220 -18.69 -5.30 -5.60
C GLY A 220 -19.24 -5.13 -4.18
N TYR A 221 -19.05 -3.96 -3.56
CA TYR A 221 -19.58 -3.63 -2.24
C TYR A 221 -20.87 -2.81 -2.30
N LEU A 222 -21.29 -2.40 -3.50
CA LEU A 222 -22.41 -1.48 -3.68
C LEU A 222 -23.60 -2.24 -4.27
N ARG A 223 -24.77 -2.11 -3.63
CA ARG A 223 -26.00 -2.80 -4.03
C ARG A 223 -26.39 -2.60 -5.50
N PRO A 224 -26.25 -1.41 -6.12
CA PRO A 224 -26.60 -1.20 -7.53
C PRO A 224 -25.80 -2.05 -8.51
N TRP A 225 -24.63 -2.53 -8.13
CA TRP A 225 -23.75 -3.35 -8.97
C TRP A 225 -23.61 -4.80 -8.45
N GLY A 226 -24.61 -5.28 -7.68
CA GLY A 226 -24.67 -6.68 -7.24
C GLY A 226 -24.09 -6.97 -5.86
N GLY A 227 -23.75 -5.94 -5.08
CA GLY A 227 -23.35 -6.11 -3.68
C GLY A 227 -24.41 -6.87 -2.86
N ARG A 228 -23.96 -7.83 -2.02
CA ARG A 228 -24.85 -8.67 -1.19
C ARG A 228 -25.59 -7.87 -0.13
N GLU A 229 -24.95 -6.85 0.40
CA GLU A 229 -25.48 -5.92 1.39
C GLU A 229 -25.74 -4.55 0.74
N ASP A 230 -26.45 -3.66 1.44
CA ASP A 230 -26.66 -2.28 1.02
C ASP A 230 -26.09 -1.30 2.06
N PRO A 231 -24.75 -1.16 2.14
CA PRO A 231 -24.11 -0.24 3.07
C PRO A 231 -24.31 1.24 2.68
N ALA A 232 -24.80 1.52 1.46
CA ALA A 232 -24.97 2.86 0.91
C ALA A 232 -26.39 3.08 0.32
N PRO A 233 -27.46 2.97 1.13
CA PRO A 233 -28.84 2.93 0.63
C PRO A 233 -29.27 4.24 -0.07
N VAL A 234 -28.69 5.38 0.31
CA VAL A 234 -28.92 6.67 -0.36
C VAL A 234 -28.35 6.64 -1.78
N LEU A 235 -27.14 6.12 -1.97
CA LEU A 235 -26.53 5.96 -3.28
C LEU A 235 -27.35 4.97 -4.13
N THR A 236 -27.83 3.88 -3.51
CA THR A 236 -28.73 2.93 -4.15
C THR A 236 -30.03 3.59 -4.62
N GLY A 237 -30.59 4.50 -3.82
CA GLY A 237 -31.74 5.33 -4.20
C GLY A 237 -31.47 6.26 -5.39
N LEU A 238 -30.30 6.91 -5.40
CA LEU A 238 -29.87 7.78 -6.50
C LEU A 238 -29.65 7.01 -7.80
N ALA A 239 -29.00 5.85 -7.73
CA ALA A 239 -28.70 5.01 -8.89
C ALA A 239 -29.96 4.61 -9.67
N ARG A 240 -31.08 4.36 -8.97
CA ARG A 240 -32.37 4.02 -9.60
C ARG A 240 -33.00 5.16 -10.42
N ARG A 241 -32.51 6.39 -10.27
CA ARG A 241 -33.05 7.60 -10.92
C ARG A 241 -32.00 8.37 -11.73
N ALA A 242 -30.81 7.79 -11.88
CA ALA A 242 -29.67 8.41 -12.53
C ALA A 242 -29.24 7.62 -13.78
N LEU A 243 -28.42 8.24 -14.61
CA LEU A 243 -27.65 7.52 -15.61
C LEU A 243 -26.53 6.78 -14.91
N THR A 244 -26.56 5.46 -14.94
CA THR A 244 -25.54 4.60 -14.34
C THR A 244 -24.60 4.07 -15.42
N VAL A 245 -23.33 3.94 -15.06
CA VAL A 245 -22.32 3.28 -15.89
C VAL A 245 -21.92 2.00 -15.18
N GLU A 246 -22.15 0.86 -15.83
CA GLU A 246 -21.87 -0.46 -15.25
C GLU A 246 -20.39 -0.81 -15.32
N ASN A 247 -19.72 -0.36 -16.38
CA ASN A 247 -18.33 -0.69 -16.71
C ASN A 247 -17.44 0.56 -16.59
N ALA A 248 -17.34 1.09 -15.37
CA ALA A 248 -16.46 2.22 -15.04
C ALA A 248 -15.33 1.76 -14.11
N TYR A 249 -14.08 1.92 -14.58
CA TYR A 249 -12.90 1.39 -13.89
C TYR A 249 -12.01 2.53 -13.39
N ALA A 250 -11.48 2.37 -12.17
CA ALA A 250 -10.45 3.26 -11.66
C ALA A 250 -9.17 3.12 -12.50
N VAL A 251 -8.65 4.25 -12.98
CA VAL A 251 -7.46 4.29 -13.84
C VAL A 251 -6.18 3.98 -13.04
N TYR A 252 -6.19 4.24 -11.74
CA TYR A 252 -5.03 4.09 -10.88
C TYR A 252 -5.47 3.72 -9.45
N PRO A 253 -4.74 2.85 -8.74
CA PRO A 253 -5.16 2.37 -7.41
C PRO A 253 -5.05 3.42 -6.29
N GLU A 254 -4.26 4.48 -6.49
CA GLU A 254 -4.14 5.60 -5.52
C GLU A 254 -5.14 6.72 -5.83
N SER A 255 -5.95 7.10 -4.83
CA SER A 255 -7.06 8.07 -4.97
C SER A 255 -6.62 9.43 -5.51
N ILE A 256 -5.45 9.94 -5.10
CA ILE A 256 -4.94 11.26 -5.53
C ILE A 256 -4.53 11.26 -7.01
N LYS A 257 -3.93 10.17 -7.50
CA LYS A 257 -3.61 10.02 -8.92
C LYS A 257 -4.86 9.73 -9.75
N GLY A 258 -5.83 9.00 -9.18
CA GLY A 258 -7.16 8.85 -9.77
C GLY A 258 -7.86 10.20 -9.96
N LEU A 259 -7.76 11.10 -8.98
CA LEU A 259 -8.30 12.46 -9.06
C LEU A 259 -7.70 13.24 -10.24
N PHE A 260 -6.41 13.09 -10.51
CA PHE A 260 -5.79 13.72 -11.69
C PHE A 260 -6.48 13.29 -12.99
N SER A 261 -6.78 11.99 -13.15
CA SER A 261 -7.50 11.49 -14.32
C SER A 261 -8.92 12.05 -14.43
N VAL A 262 -9.63 12.13 -13.30
CA VAL A 262 -10.98 12.71 -13.28
C VAL A 262 -10.96 14.19 -13.66
N LEU A 263 -9.97 14.94 -13.15
CA LEU A 263 -9.89 16.38 -13.41
C LEU A 263 -9.41 16.68 -14.83
N CYS A 264 -8.45 15.92 -15.37
CA CYS A 264 -7.74 16.29 -16.60
C CYS A 264 -7.92 15.32 -17.77
N SER A 265 -8.72 14.27 -17.61
CA SER A 265 -8.90 13.23 -18.65
C SER A 265 -7.56 12.66 -19.15
N ALA A 266 -6.59 12.51 -18.25
CA ALA A 266 -5.24 12.05 -18.55
C ALA A 266 -4.82 10.90 -17.62
N TYR A 267 -4.06 9.94 -18.16
CA TYR A 267 -3.49 8.86 -17.35
C TYR A 267 -2.39 9.39 -16.44
N PRO A 268 -2.35 8.97 -15.17
CA PRO A 268 -1.20 9.23 -14.33
C PRO A 268 -0.08 8.26 -14.73
N GLY A 269 1.16 8.75 -14.71
CA GLY A 269 2.36 7.94 -14.78
C GLY A 269 2.46 6.92 -13.65
N PHE A 270 2.90 5.71 -14.01
CA PHE A 270 3.27 4.67 -13.05
C PHE A 270 4.53 5.06 -12.30
N ASP A 271 4.54 4.82 -10.99
CA ASP A 271 5.69 5.06 -10.11
C ASP A 271 6.25 6.50 -10.15
N THR A 272 5.43 7.47 -10.58
CA THR A 272 5.78 8.90 -10.55
C THR A 272 5.26 9.57 -9.29
N ASP A 273 6.02 10.50 -8.73
CA ASP A 273 5.57 11.30 -7.59
C ASP A 273 4.44 12.29 -7.99
N PRO A 274 3.39 12.45 -7.16
CA PRO A 274 2.27 13.37 -7.43
C PRO A 274 2.69 14.84 -7.63
N GLU A 275 3.80 15.26 -7.05
CA GLU A 275 4.33 16.63 -7.16
C GLU A 275 4.69 17.02 -8.60
N ILE A 276 5.02 16.04 -9.45
CA ILE A 276 5.36 16.27 -10.86
C ILE A 276 4.16 16.87 -11.62
N TYR A 277 2.93 16.52 -11.23
CA TYR A 277 1.72 17.00 -11.90
C TYR A 277 1.43 18.48 -11.66
N ARG A 278 2.17 19.15 -10.76
CA ARG A 278 2.07 20.60 -10.58
C ARG A 278 2.44 21.35 -11.87
N GLY A 279 3.36 20.79 -12.65
CA GLY A 279 3.78 21.31 -13.96
C GLY A 279 2.92 20.85 -15.14
N ALA A 280 1.93 19.97 -14.92
CA ALA A 280 1.10 19.46 -16.01
C ALA A 280 0.19 20.56 -16.57
N ARG A 281 0.22 20.75 -17.89
CA ARG A 281 -0.54 21.80 -18.61
C ARG A 281 -1.92 21.35 -19.11
N SER A 282 -2.38 20.18 -18.69
CA SER A 282 -3.65 19.63 -19.18
C SER A 282 -4.82 20.50 -18.70
N PRO A 283 -5.76 20.90 -19.58
CA PRO A 283 -6.96 21.60 -19.16
C PRO A 283 -7.73 20.71 -18.19
N SER A 284 -8.11 21.27 -17.05
CA SER A 284 -8.92 20.58 -16.06
C SER A 284 -10.40 20.90 -16.25
N ILE A 285 -11.29 20.01 -15.83
CA ILE A 285 -12.74 20.24 -15.86
C ILE A 285 -13.12 21.51 -15.09
N ALA A 286 -12.47 21.76 -13.95
CA ALA A 286 -12.66 22.99 -13.18
C ALA A 286 -12.19 24.22 -13.98
N GLY A 287 -10.99 24.19 -14.58
CA GLY A 287 -10.49 25.26 -15.43
C GLY A 287 -11.40 25.57 -16.63
N VAL A 288 -11.94 24.53 -17.29
CA VAL A 288 -12.87 24.67 -18.41
C VAL A 288 -14.21 25.29 -17.96
N LEU A 289 -14.75 24.84 -16.82
CA LEU A 289 -15.98 25.41 -16.26
C LEU A 289 -15.77 26.86 -15.81
N ARG A 290 -14.63 27.18 -15.18
CA ARG A 290 -14.26 28.55 -14.79
C ARG A 290 -14.18 29.48 -15.99
N ALA A 291 -13.51 29.05 -17.07
CA ALA A 291 -13.46 29.81 -18.33
C ALA A 291 -14.85 30.03 -18.95
N SER A 292 -15.82 29.18 -18.61
CA SER A 292 -17.22 29.28 -19.02
C SER A 292 -18.10 30.08 -18.04
N GLY A 293 -17.51 30.77 -17.05
CA GLY A 293 -18.21 31.64 -16.10
C GLY A 293 -18.70 30.98 -14.82
N TYR A 294 -18.34 29.71 -14.56
CA TYR A 294 -18.70 29.04 -13.31
C TYR A 294 -17.75 29.44 -12.18
N ARG A 295 -18.27 29.52 -10.95
CA ARG A 295 -17.45 29.51 -9.73
C ARG A 295 -17.08 28.08 -9.40
N THR A 296 -15.83 27.87 -9.00
CA THR A 296 -15.27 26.54 -8.82
C THR A 296 -14.71 26.37 -7.42
N GLY A 297 -14.97 25.22 -6.81
CA GLY A 297 -14.50 24.90 -5.47
C GLY A 297 -14.14 23.43 -5.35
N LEU A 298 -13.11 23.14 -4.56
CA LEU A 298 -12.75 21.79 -4.14
C LEU A 298 -12.85 21.73 -2.62
N PHE A 299 -13.49 20.70 -2.08
CA PHE A 299 -13.65 20.51 -0.64
C PHE A 299 -13.15 19.12 -0.28
N HIS A 300 -12.20 19.07 0.67
CA HIS A 300 -11.62 17.82 1.14
C HIS A 300 -11.29 17.93 2.63
N SER A 301 -11.64 16.91 3.41
CA SER A 301 -11.39 16.89 4.86
C SER A 301 -9.95 16.54 5.24
N GLY A 302 -9.18 15.97 4.30
CA GLY A 302 -7.76 15.71 4.47
C GLY A 302 -6.89 16.95 4.24
N ARG A 303 -5.66 16.91 4.73
CA ARG A 303 -4.67 17.96 4.47
C ARG A 303 -4.16 17.84 3.03
N PHE A 304 -4.19 18.89 2.22
CA PHE A 304 -3.69 18.84 0.83
C PHE A 304 -2.19 18.53 0.68
N MET A 305 -1.40 18.66 1.75
CA MET A 305 -0.02 18.17 1.77
C MET A 305 0.09 16.64 1.86
N TYR A 306 -0.98 15.96 2.29
CA TYR A 306 -1.00 14.51 2.37
C TYR A 306 -0.87 13.92 0.95
N LEU A 307 0.10 13.03 0.77
CA LEU A 307 0.36 12.33 -0.50
C LEU A 307 0.52 13.27 -1.72
N GLY A 308 0.96 14.52 -1.52
CA GLY A 308 1.26 15.44 -2.62
C GLY A 308 0.02 15.93 -3.38
N MET A 309 -1.18 15.88 -2.78
CA MET A 309 -2.43 16.30 -3.42
C MET A 309 -2.39 17.76 -3.93
N ASP A 310 -1.64 18.63 -3.28
CA ASP A 310 -1.36 19.98 -3.77
C ASP A 310 -0.84 19.99 -5.22
N GLY A 311 0.07 19.08 -5.59
CA GLY A 311 0.58 18.99 -6.96
C GLY A 311 -0.48 18.62 -8.00
N ILE A 312 -1.57 17.96 -7.57
CA ILE A 312 -2.68 17.57 -8.44
C ILE A 312 -3.71 18.70 -8.58
N VAL A 313 -3.97 19.45 -7.50
CA VAL A 313 -5.05 20.44 -7.42
C VAL A 313 -4.57 21.85 -7.80
N SER A 314 -3.33 22.21 -7.46
CA SER A 314 -2.78 23.53 -7.73
C SER A 314 -2.79 23.85 -9.23
N ASN A 315 -3.13 25.09 -9.55
CA ASN A 315 -3.25 25.60 -10.93
C ASN A 315 -4.30 24.86 -11.80
N ARG A 316 -5.28 24.18 -11.19
CA ARG A 316 -6.38 23.52 -11.93
C ARG A 316 -7.67 24.33 -11.99
N GLY A 317 -7.60 25.63 -11.73
CA GLY A 317 -8.73 26.54 -11.91
C GLY A 317 -9.85 26.37 -10.90
N PHE A 318 -9.51 26.04 -9.66
CA PHE A 318 -10.40 26.15 -8.49
C PHE A 318 -10.26 27.54 -7.86
N ASP A 319 -11.37 28.22 -7.58
CA ASP A 319 -11.38 29.52 -6.90
C ASP A 319 -11.34 29.36 -5.37
N THR A 320 -11.71 28.19 -4.85
CA THR A 320 -11.70 27.84 -3.42
C THR A 320 -11.21 26.39 -3.24
N VAL A 321 -10.35 26.16 -2.26
CA VAL A 321 -9.74 24.85 -1.93
C VAL A 321 -9.67 24.70 -0.41
#